data_AF-A0A4Q9VNY4-F1
#
_entry.id   AF-A0A4Q9VNY4-F1
#
_cell.length_a   1.000
_cell.length_b   1.000
_cell.length_c   1.000
_cell.angle_alpha   90.00
_cell.angle_beta   90.00
_cell.angle_gamma   90.00
#
_symmetry.space_group_name_H-M   'P 1'
#
loop_
_entity.id
_entity.type
_entity.pdbx_description
1 polymer ?
#
loop_
_entity_poly.entity_id
_entity_poly.type
_entity_poly.pdbx_seq_one_letter_code
_entity_poly.pdbx_strand_id
1 'polypeptide(L)'
;MGSDRPRRRPRPGDRLCRLRAGRVPRRRHRRRRSCDAHGDPRRGSRRTAQGRRPSSRRSAHSIPRPMGLPGVRMRAPRRPGSADPPRRKTAMNLLVVHAHPEPRSFTAALKDTTVATAGAAGHVVAVSDLYAEGFDPVGGRGDFTTVADPERFHYQSEQALAAAENGFAPEILREQRRLAAADLLVLHFPIWWGAPPAILKGWFDRVLAFGFAYRDGTRFESGLLAGKTAVCALTTGGTPKRFSEGDAYGPIEKVLWPVQRLALEYLGMKVLDPFVAYAAPRVDDGARAAMLAAWAQRLSDIVAAA
;
A
#
# COMPACT_ATOMS: atom_id res chain seq x y z
N MET A 1 39.06 11.79 66.01
CA MET A 1 38.40 10.58 65.47
C MET A 1 38.17 10.82 63.99
N GLY A 2 39.06 10.26 63.15
CA GLY A 2 39.07 10.43 61.71
C GLY A 2 38.42 9.23 61.00
N SER A 3 37.88 9.54 59.82
CA SER A 3 37.33 8.66 58.79
C SER A 3 38.21 7.47 58.40
N ASP A 4 37.62 6.31 58.07
CA ASP A 4 37.78 5.75 56.71
C ASP A 4 36.80 4.63 56.33
N ARG A 5 36.54 4.55 55.01
CA ARG A 5 35.47 3.84 54.30
C ARG A 5 35.66 2.31 54.16
N PRO A 6 34.58 1.51 53.96
CA PRO A 6 34.69 0.15 53.46
C PRO A 6 34.68 0.07 51.92
N ARG A 7 35.37 -0.96 51.42
CA ARG A 7 35.93 -1.17 50.08
C ARG A 7 34.88 -1.52 49.00
N ARG A 8 35.10 -1.00 47.78
CA ARG A 8 34.36 -1.33 46.55
C ARG A 8 34.62 -2.78 46.10
N ARG A 9 33.57 -3.48 45.67
CA ARG A 9 33.66 -4.79 44.99
C ARG A 9 34.07 -4.63 43.51
N PRO A 10 34.84 -5.56 42.93
CA PRO A 10 35.27 -5.49 41.53
C PRO A 10 34.16 -5.94 40.56
N ARG A 11 34.07 -5.28 39.41
CA ARG A 11 33.28 -5.70 38.24
C ARG A 11 34.15 -6.62 37.35
N PRO A 12 33.65 -7.76 36.87
CA PRO A 12 34.26 -8.46 35.74
C PRO A 12 33.55 -8.08 34.44
N GLY A 13 34.26 -7.37 33.57
CA GLY A 13 34.02 -7.38 32.13
C GLY A 13 34.87 -8.45 31.45
N ASP A 14 34.59 -8.67 30.17
CA ASP A 14 35.38 -9.41 29.17
C ASP A 14 35.17 -10.93 29.05
N ARG A 15 34.13 -11.30 28.31
CA ARG A 15 34.19 -12.45 27.38
C ARG A 15 33.78 -12.00 25.98
N LEU A 16 34.74 -11.48 25.23
CA LEU A 16 34.65 -11.41 23.77
C LEU A 16 34.69 -12.85 23.20
N CYS A 17 33.59 -13.28 22.58
CA CYS A 17 33.58 -14.46 21.71
C CYS A 17 34.52 -14.23 20.51
N ARG A 18 35.64 -14.94 20.50
CA ARG A 18 36.48 -15.12 19.31
C ARG A 18 35.77 -16.04 18.31
N LEU A 19 35.07 -15.47 17.33
CA LEU A 19 34.72 -16.19 16.11
C LEU A 19 35.89 -16.07 15.12
N ARG A 20 36.40 -17.23 14.70
CA ARG A 20 37.52 -17.38 13.79
C ARG A 20 37.17 -16.78 12.43
N ALA A 21 37.99 -15.83 11.98
CA ALA A 21 37.99 -15.36 10.60
C ALA A 21 38.46 -16.49 9.67
N GLY A 22 37.54 -17.09 8.94
CA GLY A 22 37.83 -17.95 7.81
C GLY A 22 38.43 -17.14 6.66
N ARG A 23 39.59 -17.58 6.17
CA ARG A 23 40.31 -16.98 5.03
C ARG A 23 39.46 -17.09 3.76
N VAL A 24 39.08 -15.95 3.19
CA VAL A 24 38.53 -15.84 1.82
C VAL A 24 39.70 -15.71 0.84
N PRO A 25 39.86 -16.60 -0.17
CA PRO A 25 40.90 -16.45 -1.18
C PRO A 25 40.57 -15.29 -2.13
N ARG A 26 41.45 -14.29 -2.19
CA ARG A 26 41.40 -13.19 -3.16
C ARG A 26 41.62 -13.73 -4.58
N ARG A 27 40.56 -13.80 -5.39
CA ARG A 27 40.69 -13.97 -6.85
C ARG A 27 41.26 -12.70 -7.47
N ARG A 28 42.44 -12.82 -8.08
CA ARG A 28 43.10 -11.77 -8.87
C ARG A 28 42.31 -11.57 -10.17
N HIS A 29 41.58 -10.47 -10.31
CA HIS A 29 41.13 -10.01 -11.62
C HIS A 29 42.31 -9.43 -12.39
N ARG A 30 42.77 -10.16 -13.41
CA ARG A 30 43.68 -9.64 -14.43
C ARG A 30 42.95 -8.56 -15.22
N ARG A 31 43.50 -7.34 -15.19
CA ARG A 31 43.26 -6.29 -16.19
C ARG A 31 43.67 -6.83 -17.56
N ARG A 32 42.80 -6.75 -18.56
CA ARG A 32 43.19 -6.67 -19.97
C ARG A 32 42.68 -5.36 -20.54
N ARG A 33 43.58 -4.66 -21.21
CA ARG A 33 43.40 -3.39 -21.90
C ARG A 33 42.74 -3.62 -23.26
N SER A 34 41.97 -2.60 -23.65
CA SER A 34 41.71 -2.03 -24.99
C SER A 34 42.03 -2.84 -26.26
N CYS A 35 41.08 -2.84 -27.19
CA CYS A 35 41.31 -2.53 -28.61
C CYS A 35 40.10 -1.76 -29.15
N ASP A 36 40.38 -0.63 -29.81
CA ASP A 36 39.48 0.18 -30.62
C ASP A 36 39.02 -0.55 -31.90
N ALA A 37 37.89 -0.15 -32.49
CA ALA A 37 37.78 0.35 -33.87
C ALA A 37 36.34 0.27 -34.44
N HIS A 38 35.87 1.45 -34.86
CA HIS A 38 35.16 1.79 -36.11
C HIS A 38 33.96 0.98 -36.64
N GLY A 39 32.91 1.70 -37.01
CA GLY A 39 32.11 1.39 -38.21
C GLY A 39 30.63 1.80 -38.18
N ASP A 40 30.34 3.09 -38.39
CA ASP A 40 29.06 3.52 -38.99
C ASP A 40 29.17 3.35 -40.51
N PRO A 41 28.12 2.82 -41.18
CA PRO A 41 27.72 3.50 -42.40
C PRO A 41 26.20 3.70 -42.52
N ARG A 42 25.90 4.95 -42.88
CA ARG A 42 24.61 5.45 -43.36
C ARG A 42 24.17 4.83 -44.71
N ARG A 43 22.84 4.89 -44.89
CA ARG A 43 22.07 5.17 -46.14
C ARG A 43 21.74 4.02 -47.11
N GLY A 44 20.45 4.00 -47.50
CA GLY A 44 19.94 3.43 -48.75
C GLY A 44 18.51 2.91 -48.62
N SER A 45 17.46 3.75 -48.62
CA SER A 45 16.67 4.22 -49.79
C SER A 45 15.57 3.26 -50.28
N ARG A 46 14.41 3.87 -50.63
CA ARG A 46 13.31 3.41 -51.52
C ARG A 46 12.29 2.45 -50.91
N ARG A 47 10.99 2.47 -51.27
CA ARG A 47 10.02 3.43 -51.84
C ARG A 47 8.69 2.61 -51.88
N THR A 48 7.57 3.28 -51.60
CA THR A 48 6.21 3.08 -52.15
C THR A 48 5.51 1.70 -52.16
N ALA A 49 4.31 1.65 -51.56
CA ALA A 49 3.03 1.21 -52.16
C ALA A 49 1.89 1.43 -51.13
N GLN A 50 1.10 2.51 -51.17
CA GLN A 50 -0.16 2.65 -51.92
C GLN A 50 -1.15 1.47 -51.82
N GLY A 51 -2.02 1.57 -50.80
CA GLY A 51 -3.48 1.61 -50.89
C GLY A 51 -4.23 0.66 -51.83
N ARG A 52 -5.04 -0.23 -51.23
CA ARG A 52 -6.30 -0.72 -51.81
C ARG A 52 -7.35 -0.92 -50.73
N ARG A 53 -8.45 -0.15 -50.82
CA ARG A 53 -9.74 -0.41 -50.16
C ARG A 53 -10.59 -1.36 -51.03
N PRO A 54 -11.44 -2.19 -50.43
CA PRO A 54 -12.73 -2.55 -51.02
C PRO A 54 -13.86 -2.05 -50.11
N SER A 55 -14.64 -1.06 -50.54
CA SER A 55 -15.91 -1.20 -51.28
C SER A 55 -17.02 -1.91 -50.49
N SER A 56 -17.96 -1.08 -50.05
CA SER A 56 -19.22 -1.41 -49.40
C SER A 56 -20.17 -2.18 -50.32
N ARG A 57 -20.76 -3.26 -49.81
CA ARG A 57 -22.05 -3.77 -50.28
C ARG A 57 -23.05 -3.75 -49.13
N ARG A 58 -24.02 -2.84 -49.25
CA ARG A 58 -25.26 -2.84 -48.46
C ARG A 58 -26.11 -4.01 -48.95
N SER A 59 -26.61 -4.83 -48.04
CA SER A 59 -27.77 -5.67 -48.27
C SER A 59 -28.79 -5.35 -47.20
N ALA A 60 -29.96 -4.88 -47.63
CA ALA A 60 -31.09 -4.58 -46.80
C ALA A 60 -31.61 -5.89 -46.17
N HIS A 61 -31.74 -5.92 -44.85
CA HIS A 61 -32.52 -6.94 -44.16
C HIS A 61 -33.66 -6.23 -43.43
N SER A 62 -34.85 -6.71 -43.75
CA SER A 62 -36.16 -6.32 -43.28
C SER A 62 -36.29 -6.51 -41.77
N ILE A 63 -36.86 -5.50 -41.10
CA ILE A 63 -37.16 -5.49 -39.67
C ILE A 63 -38.44 -6.30 -39.42
N PRO A 64 -38.46 -7.35 -38.57
CA PRO A 64 -39.70 -7.94 -38.09
C PRO A 64 -40.31 -7.08 -36.96
N ARG A 65 -41.64 -6.93 -36.99
CA ARG A 65 -42.45 -6.28 -35.95
C ARG A 65 -42.28 -6.99 -34.59
N PRO A 66 -42.22 -6.26 -33.45
CA PRO A 66 -42.18 -6.88 -32.14
C PRO A 66 -43.57 -7.42 -31.75
N MET A 67 -43.59 -8.70 -31.35
CA MET A 67 -44.71 -9.33 -30.63
C MET A 67 -44.80 -8.77 -29.20
N GLY A 68 -46.04 -8.57 -28.73
CA GLY A 68 -46.37 -7.91 -27.47
C GLY A 68 -45.80 -8.59 -26.22
N LEU A 69 -45.32 -7.75 -25.29
CA LEU A 69 -44.90 -8.13 -23.94
C LEU A 69 -46.12 -8.30 -23.01
N PRO A 70 -46.10 -9.24 -22.06
CA PRO A 70 -47.15 -9.35 -21.05
C PRO A 70 -47.01 -8.30 -19.94
N GLY A 71 -48.08 -7.53 -19.74
CA GLY A 71 -48.56 -7.05 -18.44
C GLY A 71 -47.59 -6.29 -17.52
N VAL A 72 -47.29 -5.02 -17.82
CA VAL A 72 -46.78 -4.08 -16.81
C VAL A 72 -47.97 -3.56 -16.00
N ARG A 73 -48.13 -4.02 -14.75
CA ARG A 73 -49.00 -3.34 -13.79
C ARG A 73 -48.38 -1.99 -13.44
N MET A 74 -49.02 -0.89 -13.85
CA MET A 74 -48.66 0.45 -13.40
C MET A 74 -48.75 0.53 -11.87
N ARG A 75 -47.64 0.88 -11.21
CA ARG A 75 -47.64 1.28 -9.80
C ARG A 75 -48.34 2.63 -9.68
N ALA A 76 -49.27 2.72 -8.74
CA ALA A 76 -49.95 3.96 -8.39
C ALA A 76 -48.93 5.07 -8.00
N PRO A 77 -49.25 6.35 -8.26
CA PRO A 77 -48.38 7.46 -7.90
C PRO A 77 -48.21 7.54 -6.36
N ARG A 78 -46.95 7.71 -5.92
CA ARG A 78 -46.62 7.89 -4.50
C ARG A 78 -47.23 9.21 -4.00
N ARG A 79 -47.89 9.16 -2.84
CA ARG A 79 -48.34 10.36 -2.12
C ARG A 79 -47.13 11.25 -1.78
N PRO A 80 -47.22 12.58 -1.97
CA PRO A 80 -46.17 13.49 -1.52
C PRO A 80 -46.29 13.60 0.01
N GLY A 81 -45.24 13.22 0.75
CA GLY A 81 -45.18 13.48 2.20
C GLY A 81 -44.56 12.43 3.11
N SER A 82 -44.02 11.30 2.62
CA SER A 82 -43.18 10.43 3.46
C SER A 82 -41.72 10.72 3.17
N ALA A 83 -41.05 11.48 4.04
CA ALA A 83 -39.60 11.45 4.11
C ALA A 83 -39.18 9.98 4.31
N ASP A 84 -38.32 9.48 3.43
CA ASP A 84 -37.68 8.18 3.68
C ASP A 84 -37.01 8.25 5.07
N PRO A 85 -37.15 7.22 5.91
CA PRO A 85 -36.40 7.16 7.16
C PRO A 85 -34.91 7.34 6.84
N PRO A 86 -34.14 8.04 7.70
CA PRO A 86 -32.71 8.26 7.45
C PRO A 86 -32.07 6.91 7.15
N ARG A 87 -31.46 6.80 5.96
CA ARG A 87 -30.76 5.58 5.54
C ARG A 87 -29.84 5.18 6.69
N ARG A 88 -30.09 4.02 7.28
CA ARG A 88 -29.22 3.42 8.29
C ARG A 88 -27.82 3.39 7.69
N LYS A 89 -26.90 4.20 8.20
CA LYS A 89 -25.49 4.20 7.77
C LYS A 89 -25.02 2.76 7.81
N THR A 90 -24.73 2.20 6.64
CA THR A 90 -24.16 0.86 6.53
C THR A 90 -22.80 0.90 7.21
N ALA A 91 -22.59 0.00 8.18
CA ALA A 91 -21.32 -0.10 8.88
C ALA A 91 -20.21 -0.41 7.86
N MET A 92 -19.27 0.52 7.68
CA MET A 92 -18.07 0.31 6.89
C MET A 92 -17.13 -0.73 7.51
N ASN A 93 -16.35 -1.38 6.66
CA ASN A 93 -15.19 -2.19 7.04
C ASN A 93 -13.91 -1.38 6.84
N LEU A 94 -13.13 -1.20 7.91
CA LEU A 94 -11.82 -0.58 7.86
C LEU A 94 -10.74 -1.65 7.94
N LEU A 95 -9.71 -1.53 7.10
CA LEU A 95 -8.43 -2.19 7.32
C LEU A 95 -7.42 -1.15 7.80
N VAL A 96 -6.92 -1.34 9.01
CA VAL A 96 -5.82 -0.56 9.57
C VAL A 96 -4.53 -1.36 9.42
N VAL A 97 -3.59 -0.88 8.61
CA VAL A 97 -2.25 -1.47 8.51
C VAL A 97 -1.29 -0.61 9.33
N HIS A 98 -0.72 -1.21 10.38
CA HIS A 98 0.16 -0.55 11.33
C HIS A 98 1.59 -1.09 11.22
N ALA A 99 2.56 -0.17 11.11
CA ALA A 99 3.97 -0.50 10.93
C ALA A 99 4.87 0.24 11.94
N HIS A 100 4.80 -0.16 13.22
CA HIS A 100 5.76 0.29 14.23
C HIS A 100 6.08 -0.84 15.24
N PRO A 101 7.36 -1.06 15.64
CA PRO A 101 7.73 -2.15 16.54
C PRO A 101 7.41 -1.88 18.03
N GLU A 102 7.29 -0.61 18.42
CA GLU A 102 6.98 -0.19 19.80
C GLU A 102 5.47 0.06 19.97
N PRO A 103 4.75 -0.74 20.79
CA PRO A 103 3.32 -0.59 21.04
C PRO A 103 2.92 0.73 21.71
N ARG A 104 3.85 1.38 22.41
CA ARG A 104 3.62 2.68 23.06
C ARG A 104 4.07 3.87 22.22
N SER A 105 4.39 3.65 20.96
CA SER A 105 4.80 4.71 20.04
C SER A 105 3.64 5.66 19.72
N PHE A 106 3.97 6.88 19.29
CA PHE A 106 2.94 7.81 18.83
C PHE A 106 2.22 7.31 17.57
N THR A 107 2.89 6.53 16.72
CA THR A 107 2.25 5.85 15.59
C THR A 107 1.25 4.79 16.05
N ALA A 108 1.54 4.06 17.13
CA ALA A 108 0.59 3.13 17.73
C ALA A 108 -0.61 3.86 18.35
N ALA A 109 -0.40 5.02 18.99
CA ALA A 109 -1.48 5.86 19.50
C ALA A 109 -2.42 6.36 18.38
N LEU A 110 -1.90 6.71 17.19
CA LEU A 110 -2.73 7.03 16.02
C LEU A 110 -3.59 5.83 15.59
N LYS A 111 -3.01 4.62 15.55
CA LYS A 111 -3.72 3.37 15.25
C LYS A 111 -4.81 3.09 16.29
N ASP A 112 -4.51 3.21 17.57
CA ASP A 112 -5.48 2.98 18.65
C ASP A 112 -6.63 4.01 18.58
N THR A 113 -6.31 5.26 18.24
CA THR A 113 -7.30 6.31 18.00
C THR A 113 -8.21 5.97 16.82
N THR A 114 -7.67 5.40 15.74
CA THR A 114 -8.46 4.92 14.60
C THR A 114 -9.45 3.84 15.01
N VAL A 115 -8.97 2.81 15.73
CA VAL A 115 -9.81 1.70 16.20
C VAL A 115 -10.92 2.20 17.13
N ALA A 116 -10.58 3.06 18.10
CA ALA A 116 -11.55 3.61 19.05
C ALA A 116 -12.60 4.49 18.36
N THR A 117 -12.18 5.40 17.48
CA THR A 117 -13.07 6.35 16.81
C THR A 117 -14.03 5.63 15.85
N ALA A 118 -13.50 4.74 15.00
CA ALA A 118 -14.32 4.00 14.05
C ALA A 118 -15.26 3.00 14.75
N GLY A 119 -14.78 2.33 15.81
CA GLY A 119 -15.59 1.44 16.62
C GLY A 119 -16.73 2.16 17.34
N ALA A 120 -16.47 3.34 17.91
CA ALA A 120 -17.50 4.17 18.55
C ALA A 120 -18.58 4.65 17.56
N ALA A 121 -18.22 4.84 16.29
CA ALA A 121 -19.16 5.16 15.22
C ALA A 121 -19.90 3.93 14.63
N GLY A 122 -19.66 2.72 15.16
CA GLY A 122 -20.35 1.50 14.75
C GLY A 122 -19.76 0.81 13.51
N HIS A 123 -18.53 1.13 13.13
CA HIS A 123 -17.83 0.48 12.02
C HIS A 123 -17.05 -0.76 12.47
N VAL A 124 -16.78 -1.66 11.52
CA VAL A 124 -15.96 -2.86 11.74
C VAL A 124 -14.52 -2.53 11.41
N VAL A 125 -13.59 -2.85 12.32
CA VAL A 125 -12.16 -2.56 12.14
C VAL A 125 -11.35 -3.84 12.20
N ALA A 126 -10.67 -4.18 11.11
CA ALA A 126 -9.61 -5.18 11.09
C ALA A 126 -8.26 -4.48 11.21
N VAL A 127 -7.41 -4.96 12.11
CA VAL A 127 -6.04 -4.45 12.30
C VAL A 127 -5.05 -5.48 11.78
N SER A 128 -4.13 -5.02 10.94
CA SER A 128 -2.91 -5.72 10.53
C SER A 128 -1.74 -5.00 11.19
N ASP A 129 -1.34 -5.48 12.36
CA ASP A 129 -0.15 -5.00 13.07
C ASP A 129 1.06 -5.79 12.59
N LEU A 130 1.79 -5.22 11.61
CA LEU A 130 2.81 -5.97 10.89
C LEU A 130 3.94 -6.47 11.80
N TYR A 131 4.29 -5.72 12.84
CA TYR A 131 5.33 -6.15 13.78
C TYR A 131 4.80 -7.15 14.80
N ALA A 132 3.61 -6.92 15.36
CA ALA A 132 3.03 -7.85 16.33
C ALA A 132 2.62 -9.20 15.70
N GLU A 133 2.20 -9.19 14.44
CA GLU A 133 1.87 -10.39 13.67
C GLU A 133 3.11 -11.08 13.07
N GLY A 134 4.29 -10.47 13.17
CA GLY A 134 5.54 -11.04 12.66
C GLY A 134 5.61 -11.13 11.13
N PHE A 135 5.03 -10.15 10.42
CA PHE A 135 4.92 -10.17 8.97
C PHE A 135 6.30 -10.24 8.28
N ASP A 136 6.51 -11.24 7.42
CA ASP A 136 7.76 -11.34 6.65
C ASP A 136 7.75 -10.36 5.46
N PRO A 137 8.64 -9.37 5.37
CA PRO A 137 8.62 -8.45 4.24
C PRO A 137 9.31 -9.00 2.99
N VAL A 138 9.96 -10.16 3.05
CA VAL A 138 10.79 -10.65 1.97
C VAL A 138 9.97 -11.48 0.99
N GLY A 139 9.81 -10.96 -0.23
CA GLY A 139 9.15 -11.70 -1.31
C GLY A 139 10.00 -12.87 -1.81
N GLY A 140 9.38 -14.02 -2.08
CA GLY A 140 10.10 -15.22 -2.51
C GLY A 140 9.19 -16.43 -2.78
N ARG A 141 9.79 -17.60 -3.01
CA ARG A 141 9.04 -18.85 -3.27
C ARG A 141 8.10 -19.23 -2.12
N GLY A 142 8.41 -18.83 -0.88
CA GLY A 142 7.58 -19.09 0.30
C GLY A 142 6.23 -18.35 0.29
N ASP A 143 5.99 -17.45 -0.66
CA ASP A 143 4.74 -16.72 -0.81
C ASP A 143 3.64 -17.55 -1.47
N PHE A 144 3.98 -18.73 -1.98
CA PHE A 144 3.10 -19.55 -2.80
C PHE A 144 3.07 -21.00 -2.29
N THR A 145 1.88 -21.60 -2.30
CA THR A 145 1.67 -23.04 -2.14
C THR A 145 1.59 -23.76 -3.49
N THR A 146 1.46 -23.00 -4.59
CA THR A 146 1.54 -23.45 -5.97
C THR A 146 2.93 -23.14 -6.56
N VAL A 147 3.27 -23.80 -7.68
CA VAL A 147 4.52 -23.55 -8.40
C VAL A 147 4.22 -23.46 -9.90
N ALA A 148 4.43 -22.28 -10.49
CA ALA A 148 4.25 -22.05 -11.91
C ALA A 148 5.44 -22.58 -12.73
N ASP A 149 6.66 -22.38 -12.24
CA ASP A 149 7.87 -22.93 -12.85
C ASP A 149 8.86 -23.41 -11.76
N PRO A 150 9.05 -24.74 -11.63
CA PRO A 150 9.96 -25.30 -10.63
C PRO A 150 11.43 -24.97 -10.92
N GLU A 151 11.81 -24.78 -12.18
CA GLU A 151 13.19 -24.55 -12.61
C GLU A 151 13.58 -23.08 -12.54
N ARG A 152 12.63 -22.16 -12.80
CA ARG A 152 12.90 -20.72 -12.82
C ARG A 152 11.84 -19.91 -12.08
N PHE A 153 12.25 -19.30 -10.97
CA PHE A 153 11.38 -18.38 -10.24
C PHE A 153 11.17 -17.07 -11.01
N HIS A 154 9.93 -16.78 -11.38
CA HIS A 154 9.49 -15.48 -11.87
C HIS A 154 8.30 -14.99 -11.06
N TYR A 155 8.54 -14.02 -10.18
CA TYR A 155 7.61 -13.66 -9.11
C TYR A 155 6.20 -13.31 -9.60
N GLN A 156 6.09 -12.52 -10.68
CA GLN A 156 4.78 -12.16 -11.23
C GLN A 156 4.02 -13.36 -11.83
N SER A 157 4.72 -14.34 -12.41
CA SER A 157 4.08 -15.55 -12.94
C SER A 157 3.57 -16.45 -11.82
N GLU A 158 4.33 -16.56 -10.73
CA GLU A 158 3.92 -17.28 -9.53
C GLU A 158 2.70 -16.62 -8.87
N GLN A 159 2.69 -15.28 -8.77
CA GLN A 159 1.52 -14.52 -8.31
C GLN A 159 0.29 -14.74 -9.18
N ALA A 160 0.45 -14.78 -10.52
CA ALA A 160 -0.65 -15.03 -11.43
C ALA A 160 -1.30 -16.41 -11.21
N LEU A 161 -0.48 -17.46 -11.08
CA LEU A 161 -0.97 -18.81 -10.79
C LEU A 161 -1.64 -18.88 -9.41
N ALA A 162 -0.99 -18.33 -8.39
CA ALA A 162 -1.53 -18.31 -7.03
C ALA A 162 -2.87 -17.57 -6.94
N ALA A 163 -3.05 -16.49 -7.69
CA ALA A 163 -4.34 -15.79 -7.77
C ALA A 163 -5.43 -16.63 -8.46
N ALA A 164 -5.08 -17.40 -9.49
CA ALA A 164 -6.01 -18.26 -10.21
C ALA A 164 -6.42 -19.50 -9.40
N GLU A 165 -5.51 -20.05 -8.60
CA GLU A 165 -5.69 -21.35 -7.92
C GLU A 165 -5.81 -21.24 -6.40
N ASN A 166 -5.94 -20.02 -5.86
CA ASN A 166 -5.93 -19.76 -4.41
C ASN A 166 -4.65 -20.33 -3.74
N GLY A 167 -3.52 -20.14 -4.40
CA GLY A 167 -2.21 -20.68 -4.06
C GLY A 167 -1.28 -19.72 -3.31
N PHE A 168 -1.80 -18.66 -2.68
CA PHE A 168 -0.98 -17.77 -1.84
C PHE A 168 -0.74 -18.39 -0.46
N ALA A 169 0.43 -18.11 0.12
CA ALA A 169 0.75 -18.48 1.50
C ALA A 169 -0.32 -17.93 2.47
N PRO A 170 -0.63 -18.65 3.58
CA PRO A 170 -1.72 -18.29 4.48
C PRO A 170 -1.67 -16.85 5.02
N GLU A 171 -0.46 -16.34 5.27
CA GLU A 171 -0.24 -14.96 5.70
C GLU A 171 -0.69 -13.94 4.63
N ILE A 172 -0.25 -14.11 3.39
CA ILE A 172 -0.62 -13.22 2.28
C ILE A 172 -2.12 -13.30 2.02
N LEU A 173 -2.68 -14.52 2.02
CA LEU A 173 -4.11 -14.73 1.81
C LEU A 173 -4.96 -14.07 2.91
N ARG A 174 -4.50 -14.08 4.17
CA ARG A 174 -5.15 -13.36 5.28
C ARG A 174 -5.22 -11.86 4.99
N GLU A 175 -4.12 -11.26 4.56
CA GLU A 175 -4.05 -9.83 4.26
C GLU A 175 -4.88 -9.45 3.01
N GLN A 176 -4.85 -10.28 1.98
CA GLN A 176 -5.69 -10.10 0.79
C GLN A 176 -7.18 -10.15 1.14
N ARG A 177 -7.61 -11.06 2.02
CA ARG A 177 -9.00 -11.12 2.50
C ARG A 177 -9.39 -9.88 3.31
N ARG A 178 -8.52 -9.42 4.21
CA ARG A 178 -8.73 -8.18 4.97
C ARG A 178 -8.89 -6.98 4.02
N LEU A 179 -8.02 -6.86 3.01
CA LEU A 179 -8.08 -5.78 2.03
C LEU A 179 -9.32 -5.88 1.12
N ALA A 180 -9.68 -7.09 0.69
CA ALA A 180 -10.87 -7.33 -0.12
C ALA A 180 -12.16 -6.92 0.61
N ALA A 181 -12.25 -7.19 1.91
CA ALA A 181 -13.39 -6.81 2.75
C ALA A 181 -13.46 -5.31 3.07
N ALA A 182 -12.34 -4.58 3.05
CA ALA A 182 -12.27 -3.19 3.49
C ALA A 182 -12.87 -2.19 2.48
N ASP A 183 -13.65 -1.26 2.98
CA ASP A 183 -14.09 -0.05 2.26
C ASP A 183 -13.07 1.08 2.40
N LEU A 184 -12.40 1.15 3.56
CA LEU A 184 -11.38 2.14 3.89
C LEU A 184 -10.08 1.47 4.37
N LEU A 185 -8.97 1.79 3.70
CA LEU A 185 -7.61 1.43 4.10
C LEU A 185 -6.95 2.60 4.84
N VAL A 186 -6.56 2.39 6.09
CA VAL A 186 -5.81 3.37 6.90
C VAL A 186 -4.40 2.86 7.13
N LEU A 187 -3.40 3.61 6.67
CA LEU A 187 -1.99 3.27 6.84
C LEU A 187 -1.36 4.10 7.96
N HIS A 188 -0.88 3.43 9.01
CA HIS A 188 -0.14 4.06 10.12
C HIS A 188 1.32 3.64 10.11
N PHE A 189 2.20 4.58 9.81
CA PHE A 189 3.64 4.34 9.78
C PHE A 189 4.44 5.62 10.09
N PRO A 190 5.66 5.52 10.62
CA PRO A 190 6.62 6.62 10.61
C PRO A 190 7.31 6.73 9.24
N ILE A 191 7.70 7.94 8.82
CA ILE A 191 8.62 8.09 7.67
C ILE A 191 10.03 7.69 8.09
N TRP A 192 10.57 6.65 7.47
CA TRP A 192 11.95 6.21 7.60
C TRP A 192 12.66 6.35 6.25
N TRP A 193 13.74 7.13 6.20
CA TRP A 193 14.49 7.39 4.97
C TRP A 193 13.64 7.90 3.79
N GLY A 194 12.64 8.74 4.06
CA GLY A 194 11.77 9.32 3.02
C GLY A 194 10.71 8.36 2.48
N ALA A 195 10.47 7.23 3.14
CA ALA A 195 9.51 6.22 2.72
C ALA A 195 8.84 5.52 3.92
N PRO A 196 7.86 4.63 3.69
CA PRO A 196 7.39 3.71 4.71
C PRO A 196 8.51 2.78 5.24
N PRO A 197 8.37 2.22 6.45
CA PRO A 197 9.23 1.16 6.94
C PRO A 197 9.30 -0.02 5.95
N ALA A 198 10.45 -0.69 5.88
CA ALA A 198 10.65 -1.84 5.00
C ALA A 198 9.56 -2.91 5.17
N ILE A 199 9.06 -3.12 6.40
CA ILE A 199 7.97 -4.08 6.65
C ILE A 199 6.68 -3.75 5.90
N LEU A 200 6.32 -2.46 5.83
CA LEU A 200 5.14 -2.01 5.09
C LEU A 200 5.37 -2.04 3.58
N LYS A 201 6.60 -1.75 3.13
CA LYS A 201 6.95 -1.93 1.71
C LYS A 201 6.86 -3.41 1.29
N GLY A 202 7.33 -4.33 2.12
CA GLY A 202 7.17 -5.77 1.90
C GLY A 202 5.70 -6.20 1.90
N TRP A 203 4.86 -5.62 2.75
CA TRP A 203 3.41 -5.83 2.71
C TRP A 203 2.83 -5.40 1.35
N PHE A 204 3.22 -4.25 0.81
CA PHE A 204 2.82 -3.86 -0.54
C PHE A 204 3.27 -4.88 -1.59
N ASP A 205 4.54 -5.30 -1.55
CA ASP A 205 5.13 -6.19 -2.56
C ASP A 205 4.53 -7.61 -2.57
N ARG A 206 4.13 -8.11 -1.41
CA ARG A 206 3.59 -9.47 -1.24
C ARG A 206 2.06 -9.51 -1.33
N VAL A 207 1.36 -8.53 -0.75
CA VAL A 207 -0.11 -8.53 -0.67
C VAL A 207 -0.75 -7.94 -1.92
N LEU A 208 -0.20 -6.86 -2.49
CA LEU A 208 -0.73 -6.20 -3.68
C LEU A 208 -0.27 -6.91 -4.97
N ALA A 209 -0.46 -8.22 -5.00
CA ALA A 209 0.05 -9.13 -6.01
C ALA A 209 -0.66 -9.01 -7.37
N PHE A 210 0.06 -9.36 -8.44
CA PHE A 210 -0.53 -9.57 -9.76
C PHE A 210 -1.61 -10.67 -9.72
N GLY A 211 -2.71 -10.46 -10.42
CA GLY A 211 -3.89 -11.33 -10.41
C GLY A 211 -4.87 -11.03 -9.27
N PHE A 212 -4.42 -10.42 -8.17
CA PHE A 212 -5.28 -9.98 -7.05
C PHE A 212 -5.55 -8.48 -7.08
N ALA A 213 -4.52 -7.65 -6.89
CA ALA A 213 -4.66 -6.19 -6.79
C ALA A 213 -4.59 -5.51 -8.15
N TYR A 214 -3.92 -6.14 -9.12
CA TYR A 214 -3.83 -5.65 -10.49
C TYR A 214 -3.59 -6.75 -11.52
N ARG A 215 -3.85 -6.41 -12.78
CA ARG A 215 -3.49 -7.20 -13.97
C ARG A 215 -3.18 -6.25 -15.13
N ASP A 216 -2.82 -6.82 -16.28
CA ASP A 216 -2.58 -6.03 -17.48
C ASP A 216 -3.83 -5.25 -17.89
N GLY A 217 -3.64 -3.99 -18.28
CA GLY A 217 -4.72 -3.10 -18.70
C GLY A 217 -5.58 -2.51 -17.57
N THR A 218 -5.39 -2.88 -16.30
CA THR A 218 -6.17 -2.35 -15.18
C THR A 218 -5.31 -1.47 -14.28
N ARG A 219 -5.35 -0.14 -14.50
CA ARG A 219 -4.62 0.87 -13.73
C ARG A 219 -5.48 2.09 -13.46
N PHE A 220 -5.17 2.79 -12.38
CA PHE A 220 -5.83 4.04 -12.02
C PHE A 220 -7.36 3.87 -12.02
N GLU A 221 -8.09 4.63 -12.84
CA GLU A 221 -9.55 4.60 -12.90
C GLU A 221 -10.13 3.21 -13.23
N SER A 222 -9.33 2.34 -13.84
CA SER A 222 -9.68 0.94 -14.18
C SER A 222 -9.07 -0.11 -13.24
N GLY A 223 -8.43 0.33 -12.14
CA GLY A 223 -7.77 -0.55 -11.17
C GLY A 223 -8.74 -1.48 -10.44
N LEU A 224 -8.25 -2.65 -10.02
CA LEU A 224 -9.10 -3.69 -9.41
C LEU A 224 -9.58 -3.35 -8.00
N LEU A 225 -8.98 -2.35 -7.35
CA LEU A 225 -9.35 -1.86 -6.03
C LEU A 225 -10.18 -0.55 -6.11
N ALA A 226 -10.74 -0.26 -7.29
CA ALA A 226 -11.72 0.80 -7.47
C ALA A 226 -12.93 0.64 -6.53
N GLY A 227 -13.43 1.76 -6.03
CA GLY A 227 -14.50 1.82 -5.02
C GLY A 227 -14.00 1.80 -3.57
N LYS A 228 -12.73 1.47 -3.33
CA LYS A 228 -12.09 1.57 -2.00
C LYS A 228 -11.47 2.95 -1.80
N THR A 229 -11.47 3.43 -0.56
CA THR A 229 -10.80 4.67 -0.16
C THR A 229 -9.54 4.34 0.66
N ALA A 230 -8.50 5.16 0.55
CA ALA A 230 -7.29 5.00 1.36
C ALA A 230 -6.80 6.33 1.94
N VAL A 231 -6.20 6.29 3.13
CA VAL A 231 -5.58 7.45 3.77
C VAL A 231 -4.29 7.04 4.49
N CYS A 232 -3.24 7.86 4.33
CA CYS A 232 -2.01 7.73 5.09
C CYS A 232 -2.11 8.63 6.34
N ALA A 233 -2.02 8.05 7.53
CA ALA A 233 -2.00 8.78 8.80
C ALA A 233 -0.69 8.47 9.53
N LEU A 234 0.32 9.31 9.29
CA LEU A 234 1.72 9.00 9.53
C LEU A 234 2.41 10.00 10.48
N THR A 235 3.58 9.61 10.97
CA THR A 235 4.41 10.46 11.83
C THR A 235 5.72 10.81 11.13
N THR A 236 6.28 11.97 11.45
CA THR A 236 7.60 12.38 10.94
C THR A 236 8.50 12.88 12.05
N GLY A 237 9.81 12.79 11.80
CA GLY A 237 10.80 13.52 12.60
C GLY A 237 10.87 15.00 12.20
N GLY A 238 10.69 15.32 10.92
CA GLY A 238 10.79 16.69 10.41
C GLY A 238 9.65 17.59 10.89
N THR A 239 9.93 18.87 11.04
CA THR A 239 8.89 19.90 11.26
C THR A 239 8.15 20.18 9.94
N PRO A 240 6.99 20.85 9.98
CA PRO A 240 6.29 21.25 8.75
C PRO A 240 7.19 22.06 7.81
N LYS A 241 8.02 22.96 8.37
CA LYS A 241 8.99 23.76 7.59
C LYS A 241 9.95 22.92 6.77
N ARG A 242 10.48 21.82 7.31
CA ARG A 242 11.43 20.97 6.54
C ARG A 242 10.79 20.29 5.35
N PHE A 243 9.46 20.13 5.39
CA PHE A 243 8.65 19.57 4.31
C PHE A 243 7.99 20.65 3.46
N SER A 244 8.43 21.91 3.48
CA SER A 244 7.91 22.95 2.57
C SER A 244 8.67 22.95 1.24
N GLU A 245 8.09 23.60 0.22
CA GLU A 245 8.77 23.86 -1.05
C GLU A 245 10.11 24.59 -0.80
N GLY A 246 11.19 24.08 -1.39
CA GLY A 246 12.53 24.66 -1.29
C GLY A 246 13.30 24.40 0.01
N ASP A 247 12.73 23.70 1.00
CA ASP A 247 13.44 23.32 2.24
C ASP A 247 14.02 21.89 2.14
N ALA A 248 14.66 21.42 3.21
CA ALA A 248 15.58 20.27 3.20
C ALA A 248 14.97 18.95 2.68
N TYR A 249 13.69 18.69 2.90
CA TYR A 249 13.04 17.44 2.49
C TYR A 249 12.06 17.61 1.33
N GLY A 250 11.66 18.85 1.04
CA GLY A 250 10.61 19.16 0.07
C GLY A 250 9.20 18.76 0.52
N PRO A 251 8.16 19.13 -0.26
CA PRO A 251 6.76 18.85 0.02
C PRO A 251 6.49 17.40 0.41
N ILE A 252 5.67 17.20 1.44
CA ILE A 252 5.31 15.86 1.93
C ILE A 252 4.64 15.02 0.83
N GLU A 253 3.93 15.67 -0.09
CA GLU A 253 3.26 15.06 -1.24
C GLU A 253 4.28 14.43 -2.20
N LYS A 254 5.46 15.05 -2.38
CA LYS A 254 6.56 14.47 -3.18
C LYS A 254 7.15 13.24 -2.51
N VAL A 255 7.26 13.26 -1.17
CA VAL A 255 7.75 12.13 -0.36
C VAL A 255 6.76 10.96 -0.40
N LEU A 256 5.46 11.24 -0.39
CA LEU A 256 4.41 10.22 -0.42
C LEU A 256 3.97 9.79 -1.81
N TRP A 257 4.46 10.43 -2.88
CA TRP A 257 4.11 10.11 -4.26
C TRP A 257 4.24 8.62 -4.61
N PRO A 258 5.32 7.91 -4.21
CA PRO A 258 5.43 6.48 -4.49
C PRO A 258 4.34 5.63 -3.81
N VAL A 259 3.80 6.08 -2.69
CA VAL A 259 2.74 5.37 -1.95
C VAL A 259 1.37 5.76 -2.46
N GLN A 260 1.05 7.06 -2.47
CA GLN A 260 -0.29 7.55 -2.82
C GLN A 260 -0.56 7.36 -4.31
N ARG A 261 0.29 7.92 -5.19
CA ARG A 261 0.09 7.85 -6.64
C ARG A 261 0.46 6.48 -7.22
N LEU A 262 1.68 6.02 -6.94
CA LEU A 262 2.27 4.89 -7.67
C LEU A 262 1.88 3.52 -7.12
N ALA A 263 1.31 3.46 -5.91
CA ALA A 263 0.77 2.23 -5.34
C ALA A 263 -0.76 2.29 -5.17
N LEU A 264 -1.29 3.19 -4.35
CA LEU A 264 -2.71 3.13 -3.98
C LEU A 264 -3.65 3.58 -5.11
N GLU A 265 -3.43 4.77 -5.68
CA GLU A 265 -4.21 5.25 -6.82
C GLU A 265 -3.97 4.39 -8.06
N TYR A 266 -2.75 3.91 -8.26
CA TYR A 266 -2.41 2.99 -9.35
C TYR A 266 -3.29 1.73 -9.37
N LEU A 267 -3.73 1.27 -8.20
CA LEU A 267 -4.65 0.14 -8.02
C LEU A 267 -6.14 0.55 -8.07
N GLY A 268 -6.43 1.83 -8.23
CA GLY A 268 -7.77 2.40 -8.40
C GLY A 268 -8.43 2.93 -7.15
N MET A 269 -7.74 2.94 -6.02
CA MET A 269 -8.31 3.50 -4.79
C MET A 269 -8.46 5.03 -4.90
N LYS A 270 -9.51 5.55 -4.26
CA LYS A 270 -9.59 6.99 -3.96
C LYS A 270 -8.67 7.30 -2.78
N VAL A 271 -7.57 8.00 -3.02
CA VAL A 271 -6.62 8.37 -1.96
C VAL A 271 -6.95 9.76 -1.42
N LEU A 272 -7.13 9.87 -0.11
CA LEU A 272 -7.35 11.13 0.59
C LEU A 272 -6.02 11.80 0.93
N ASP A 273 -6.05 13.11 1.17
CA ASP A 273 -4.89 13.85 1.66
C ASP A 273 -4.30 13.16 2.91
N PRO A 274 -2.97 13.16 3.10
CA PRO A 274 -2.38 12.51 4.25
C PRO A 274 -2.72 13.26 5.54
N PHE A 275 -2.83 12.55 6.67
CA PHE A 275 -2.71 13.14 7.99
C PHE A 275 -1.26 12.98 8.46
N VAL A 276 -0.62 14.09 8.84
CA VAL A 276 0.81 14.11 9.16
C VAL A 276 1.02 14.69 10.55
N ALA A 277 1.39 13.84 11.49
CA ALA A 277 1.86 14.27 12.80
C ALA A 277 3.34 14.67 12.71
N TYR A 278 3.57 15.95 12.38
CA TYR A 278 4.92 16.48 12.20
C TYR A 278 5.69 16.57 13.53
N ALA A 279 6.97 16.22 13.46
CA ALA A 279 7.92 16.31 14.56
C ALA A 279 7.41 15.69 15.88
N ALA A 280 6.62 14.61 15.82
CA ALA A 280 5.99 13.98 16.98
C ALA A 280 6.95 13.68 18.17
N PRO A 281 8.24 13.30 17.94
CA PRO A 281 9.19 13.10 19.03
C PRO A 281 9.72 14.39 19.69
N ARG A 282 9.38 15.57 19.16
CA ARG A 282 9.96 16.88 19.54
C ARG A 282 8.94 17.87 20.10
N VAL A 283 7.69 17.45 20.25
CA VAL A 283 6.61 18.26 20.83
C VAL A 283 6.26 17.76 22.23
N ASP A 284 5.54 18.58 23.01
CA ASP A 284 5.07 18.19 24.34
C ASP A 284 3.82 17.27 24.29
N ASP A 285 3.36 16.82 25.45
CA ASP A 285 2.19 15.95 25.56
C ASP A 285 0.89 16.65 25.16
N GLY A 286 0.77 17.97 25.37
CA GLY A 286 -0.41 18.74 24.96
C GLY A 286 -0.55 18.79 23.44
N ALA A 287 0.56 19.04 22.74
CA ALA A 287 0.63 19.00 21.29
C ALA A 287 0.37 17.59 20.73
N ARG A 288 0.91 16.54 21.36
CA ARG A 288 0.60 15.15 21.00
C ARG A 288 -0.90 14.85 21.16
N ALA A 289 -1.51 15.26 22.27
CA ALA A 289 -2.94 15.08 22.50
C ALA A 289 -3.79 15.83 21.46
N ALA A 290 -3.41 17.06 21.11
CA ALA A 290 -4.07 17.82 20.06
C ALA A 290 -3.98 17.15 18.68
N MET A 291 -2.83 16.54 18.35
CA MET A 291 -2.68 15.77 17.11
C MET A 291 -3.60 14.54 17.09
N LEU A 292 -3.72 13.81 18.20
CA LEU A 292 -4.63 12.66 18.30
C LEU A 292 -6.09 13.09 18.16
N ALA A 293 -6.48 14.20 18.81
CA ALA A 293 -7.83 14.77 18.68
C ALA A 293 -8.14 15.22 17.25
N ALA A 294 -7.18 15.87 16.58
CA ALA A 294 -7.32 16.27 15.18
C ALA A 294 -7.47 15.05 14.25
N TRP A 295 -6.74 13.97 14.52
CA TRP A 295 -6.89 12.73 13.76
C TRP A 295 -8.26 12.09 14.01
N ALA A 296 -8.72 12.00 15.26
CA ALA A 296 -10.03 11.45 15.61
C ALA A 296 -11.17 12.23 14.93
N GLN A 297 -11.11 13.57 14.95
CA GLN A 297 -12.11 14.40 14.27
C GLN A 297 -12.10 14.14 12.77
N ARG A 298 -10.91 14.17 12.14
CA ARG A 298 -10.79 13.94 10.71
C ARG A 298 -11.29 12.55 10.30
N LEU A 299 -10.97 11.52 11.07
CA LEU A 299 -11.47 10.17 10.80
C LEU A 299 -12.99 10.10 10.93
N SER A 300 -13.57 10.78 11.93
CA SER A 300 -15.03 10.89 12.09
C SER A 300 -15.67 11.51 10.85
N ASP A 301 -15.07 12.55 10.29
CA ASP A 301 -15.56 13.20 9.06
C ASP A 301 -15.45 12.26 7.84
N ILE A 302 -14.33 11.52 7.73
CA ILE A 302 -14.11 10.54 6.65
C ILE A 302 -15.19 9.45 6.67
N VAL A 303 -15.39 8.81 7.82
CA VAL A 303 -16.38 7.71 7.93
C VAL A 303 -17.81 8.22 7.93
N ALA A 304 -18.02 9.51 8.19
CA ALA A 304 -19.33 10.12 8.10
C ALA A 304 -19.77 10.48 6.67
N ALA A 305 -18.81 10.72 5.78
CA ALA A 305 -19.01 11.12 4.38
C ALA A 305 -19.14 9.94 3.40
N ALA A 306 -18.89 8.72 3.85
CA ALA A 306 -19.06 7.48 3.10
C ALA A 306 -20.51 6.96 3.18
#